data_AF-A0A4R4QAY2-F1
#
_entry.id   AF-A0A4R4QAY2-F1
#
_cell.length_a   1.000
_cell.length_b   1.000
_cell.length_c   1.000
_cell.angle_alpha   90.00
_cell.angle_beta   90.00
_cell.angle_gamma   90.00
#
_symmetry.space_group_name_H-M   'P 1'
#
loop_
_entity.id
_entity.type
_entity.pdbx_description
1 polymer ?
#
loop_
_entity_poly.entity_id
_entity_poly.type
_entity_poly.pdbx_seq_one_letter_code
_entity_poly.pdbx_strand_id
1 'polypeptide(L)' 'MGTNHDDLLDPVESAARYSIGMAQGVIAERYGVSIASADAVLALRARAAGIPLVEAARWLLTAGTLP' A
#
# COMPACT_ATOMS: atom_id res chain seq x y z
N MET A 1 27.20 16.40 17.87
CA MET A 1 27.28 15.50 16.69
C MET A 1 26.04 14.63 16.77
N GLY A 2 24.92 14.92 16.09
CA GLY A 2 24.79 15.22 14.67
C GLY A 2 24.41 13.92 13.96
N THR A 3 23.10 13.61 14.00
CA THR A 3 22.25 12.83 13.07
C THR A 3 22.86 11.64 12.33
N ASN A 4 22.15 10.50 12.30
CA ASN A 4 22.01 9.54 11.17
C ASN A 4 21.92 8.07 11.65
N HIS A 5 20.88 7.71 12.41
CA HIS A 5 20.50 6.30 12.60
C HIS A 5 19.11 5.99 12.00
N ASP A 6 18.64 6.83 11.10
CA ASP A 6 17.38 6.67 10.34
C ASP A 6 17.62 6.10 8.92
N ASP A 7 18.87 5.86 8.51
CA ASP A 7 19.24 5.92 7.09
C ASP A 7 19.55 4.59 6.39
N LEU A 8 18.98 3.47 6.82
CA LEU A 8 18.97 2.26 5.98
C LEU A 8 17.67 1.49 6.18
N LEU A 9 16.54 2.11 5.83
CA LEU A 9 15.37 1.28 5.49
C LEU A 9 15.76 0.41 4.30
N ASP A 10 15.63 -0.91 4.47
CA ASP A 10 15.87 -1.86 3.40
C ASP A 10 15.11 -1.39 2.13
N PRO A 11 15.77 -1.30 0.96
CA PRO A 11 15.14 -0.78 -0.26
C PRO A 11 13.86 -1.53 -0.64
N VAL A 12 13.75 -2.83 -0.31
CA VAL A 12 12.56 -3.64 -0.58
C VAL A 12 11.43 -3.23 0.36
N GLU A 13 11.73 -3.02 1.64
CA GLU A 13 10.74 -2.54 2.62
C GLU A 13 10.23 -1.12 2.28
N SER A 14 11.12 -0.25 1.81
CA SER A 14 10.77 1.09 1.33
C SER A 14 9.85 1.03 0.10
N ALA A 15 10.18 0.18 -0.87
CA ALA A 15 9.36 -0.03 -2.06
C ALA A 15 7.98 -0.63 -1.71
N ALA A 16 7.92 -1.54 -0.73
CA ALA A 16 6.67 -2.12 -0.26
C ALA A 16 5.76 -1.07 0.37
N ARG A 17 6.28 -0.25 1.29
CA ARG A 17 5.54 0.85 1.91
C ARG A 17 5.04 1.87 0.89
N TYR A 18 5.89 2.24 -0.06
CA TYR A 18 5.52 3.15 -1.14
C TYR A 18 4.36 2.59 -1.98
N SER A 19 4.44 1.32 -2.38
CA SER A 19 3.38 0.66 -3.16
C SER A 19 2.05 0.65 -2.41
N ILE A 20 2.06 0.35 -1.11
CA ILE A 20 0.88 0.34 -0.26
C ILE A 20 0.27 1.75 -0.16
N GLY A 21 1.09 2.77 0.13
CA GLY A 21 0.61 4.15 0.24
C GLY A 21 -0.01 4.67 -1.07
N MET A 22 0.62 4.39 -2.21
CA MET A 22 0.08 4.75 -3.53
C MET A 22 -1.26 4.06 -3.81
N ALA A 23 -1.37 2.76 -3.52
CA ALA A 23 -2.61 2.02 -3.69
C ALA A 23 -3.75 2.57 -2.80
N GLN A 24 -3.46 2.91 -1.55
CA GLN A 24 -4.42 3.55 -0.65
C GLN A 24 -4.90 4.90 -1.20
N GLY A 25 -3.99 5.73 -1.73
CA GLY A 25 -4.34 6.99 -2.39
C GLY A 25 -5.29 6.80 -3.57
N VAL A 26 -5.00 5.83 -4.45
CA VAL A 26 -5.86 5.49 -5.60
C VAL A 26 -7.25 5.06 -5.15
N ILE A 27 -7.36 4.24 -4.10
CA ILE A 27 -8.65 3.80 -3.54
C ILE A 27 -9.41 5.00 -2.94
N ALA A 28 -8.72 5.82 -2.15
CA ALA A 28 -9.31 7.00 -1.51
C ALA A 28 -9.91 7.96 -2.54
N GLU A 29 -9.16 8.29 -3.60
CA GLU A 29 -9.63 9.15 -4.68
C GLU A 29 -10.78 8.52 -5.47
N ARG A 30 -10.66 7.24 -5.85
CA ARG A 30 -11.66 6.55 -6.66
C ARG A 30 -13.02 6.45 -5.99
N TYR A 31 -13.04 6.24 -4.67
CA TYR A 31 -14.28 6.02 -3.92
C TYR A 31 -14.69 7.22 -3.05
N GLY A 32 -13.91 8.30 -3.03
CA GLY A 32 -14.18 9.48 -2.22
C GLY A 32 -14.13 9.19 -0.71
N VAL A 33 -13.24 8.31 -0.27
CA VAL A 33 -13.12 7.88 1.13
C VAL A 33 -11.79 8.33 1.75
N SER A 34 -11.71 8.27 3.09
CA SER A 34 -10.46 8.56 3.79
C SER A 34 -9.37 7.52 3.50
N ILE A 35 -8.11 7.89 3.68
CA ILE A 35 -6.96 6.95 3.59
C ILE A 35 -7.12 5.77 4.57
N ALA A 36 -7.66 6.00 5.77
CA ALA A 36 -7.91 4.92 6.73
C ALA A 36 -8.98 3.93 6.23
N SER A 37 -10.02 4.43 5.57
CA SER A 37 -11.03 3.59 4.92
C SER A 37 -10.45 2.84 3.71
N ALA A 38 -9.58 3.49 2.95
CA ALA A 38 -8.88 2.88 1.82
C ALA A 38 -7.94 1.75 2.27
N ASP A 39 -7.23 1.93 3.38
CA ASP A 39 -6.41 0.89 4.01
C ASP A 39 -7.26 -0.33 4.40
N ALA A 40 -8.40 -0.11 5.06
CA ALA A 40 -9.31 -1.19 5.43
C ALA A 40 -9.82 -1.96 4.20
N VAL A 41 -10.14 -1.27 3.10
CA VAL A 41 -10.55 -1.90 1.84
C VAL A 41 -9.42 -2.74 1.26
N LEU A 42 -8.22 -2.18 1.16
CA LEU A 42 -7.05 -2.88 0.60
C LEU A 42 -6.71 -4.13 1.43
N ALA A 43 -6.71 -4.03 2.75
CA ALA A 43 -6.46 -5.13 3.67
C ALA A 43 -7.53 -6.22 3.59
N LEU A 44 -8.80 -5.83 3.49
CA LEU A 44 -9.91 -6.76 3.32
C LEU A 44 -9.77 -7.56 2.03
N ARG A 45 -9.45 -6.90 0.91
CA ARG A 45 -9.26 -7.56 -0.40
C ARG A 45 -8.04 -8.48 -0.41
N ALA A 46 -6.91 -8.02 0.12
CA ALA A 46 -5.71 -8.86 0.27
C ALA A 46 -6.00 -10.14 1.06
N ARG A 47 -6.70 -10.02 2.20
CA ARG A 47 -7.11 -11.17 3.01
C ARG A 47 -8.08 -12.09 2.27
N ALA A 48 -9.08 -11.54 1.58
CA ALA A 48 -10.06 -12.34 0.84
C ALA A 48 -9.41 -13.13 -0.31
N ALA A 49 -8.40 -12.55 -0.96
CA ALA A 49 -7.60 -13.18 -1.99
C ALA A 49 -6.50 -14.11 -1.44
N GLY A 50 -6.24 -14.07 -0.12
CA GLY A 50 -5.18 -14.86 0.50
C GLY A 50 -3.76 -14.43 0.11
N ILE A 51 -3.57 -13.16 -0.27
CA ILE A 51 -2.28 -12.63 -0.72
C ILE A 51 -1.73 -11.56 0.25
N PRO A 52 -0.41 -11.30 0.25
CA PRO A 52 0.17 -10.20 1.02
C PRO A 52 -0.40 -8.84 0.62
N LEU A 53 -0.50 -7.92 1.58
CA LEU A 53 -1.01 -6.55 1.35
C LEU A 53 -0.25 -5.81 0.24
N VAL A 54 1.08 -5.95 0.22
CA VAL A 54 1.93 -5.36 -0.81
C VAL A 54 1.64 -5.92 -2.20
N GLU A 55 1.27 -7.20 -2.32
CA GLU A 55 0.91 -7.81 -3.59
C GLU A 55 -0.47 -7.33 -4.06
N ALA A 56 -1.44 -7.17 -3.16
CA ALA A 56 -2.72 -6.53 -3.50
C ALA A 56 -2.53 -5.08 -3.96
N ALA A 57 -1.62 -4.34 -3.32
CA ALA A 57 -1.28 -2.98 -3.72
C ALA A 57 -0.64 -2.94 -5.13
N ARG A 58 0.36 -3.79 -5.39
CA ARG A 58 0.99 -3.92 -6.70
C ARG A 58 0.00 -4.35 -7.77
N TRP A 59 -0.90 -5.28 -7.45
CA TRP A 59 -1.97 -5.71 -8.34
C TRP A 59 -2.88 -4.54 -8.72
N LEU A 60 -3.33 -3.74 -7.75
CA LEU A 60 -4.13 -2.55 -8.05
C LEU A 60 -3.40 -1.57 -8.96
N LEU A 61 -2.11 -1.30 -8.68
CA LEU A 61 -1.33 -0.34 -9.45
C LEU A 61 -1.02 -0.83 -10.89
N THR A 62 -1.01 -2.14 -11.12
CA THR A 62 -0.72 -2.74 -12.43
C THR A 62 -1.98 -3.07 -13.23
N ALA A 63 -2.97 -3.70 -12.60
CA ALA A 63 -4.22 -4.14 -13.22
C ALA A 63 -5.34 -3.08 -13.15
N GLY A 64 -5.19 -2.05 -12.31
CA GLY A 64 -6.19 -0.98 -12.13
C GLY A 64 -7.43 -1.39 -11.33
N THR A 65 -7.47 -2.62 -10.81
CA THR A 65 -8.58 -3.21 -10.05
C THR A 65 -8.04 -4.01 -8.87
N LEU A 66 -8.84 -4.18 -7.82
CA LEU A 66 -8.46 -4.98 -6.66
C LEU A 66 -8.74 -6.47 -6.94
N PRO A 67 -7.83 -7.38 -6.53
CA PRO A 67 -8.07 -8.82 -6.58
C PRO A 67 -9.22 -9.20 -5.66
#